data_AF-A0A3A9AKG2-F1
#
_entry.id   AF-A0A3A9AKG2-F1
#
_cell.length_a   1.000
_cell.length_b   1.000
_cell.length_c   1.000
_cell.angle_alpha   90.00
_cell.angle_beta   90.00
_cell.angle_gamma   90.00
#
_symmetry.space_group_name_H-M   'P 1'
#
loop_
_entity.id
_entity.type
_entity.pdbx_description
1 polymer ?
#
loop_
_entity_poly.entity_id
_entity_poly.type
_entity_poly.pdbx_seq_one_letter_code
_entity_poly.pdbx_strand_id
1 'polypeptide(L)'
;MEYEEAVEIKATIWPASGRVQAELYGERLTYIKNMEYGGAEAMQEGDGICVFVGPEAQPDYKIISIKPEYSPKVMELERII
;
A
#
# COMPACT_ATOMS: atom_id res chain seq x y z
N MET A 1 6.04 15.55 -6.60
CA MET A 1 6.22 14.96 -5.25
C MET A 1 7.63 14.43 -5.22
N GLU A 2 8.38 14.76 -4.18
CA GLU A 2 9.76 14.28 -4.00
C GLU A 2 9.68 13.10 -3.03
N TYR A 3 10.16 11.94 -3.47
CA TYR A 3 10.24 10.73 -2.66
C TYR A 3 11.67 10.55 -2.19
N GLU A 4 11.86 9.99 -1.00
CA GLU A 4 13.19 9.60 -0.50
C GLU A 4 13.71 8.36 -1.23
N GLU A 5 14.93 7.94 -0.90
CA GLU A 5 15.50 6.70 -1.45
C GLU A 5 14.63 5.50 -1.08
N ALA A 6 14.37 4.65 -2.07
CA ALA A 6 13.55 3.46 -1.89
C ALA A 6 14.25 2.43 -0.98
N VAL A 7 13.53 1.94 0.02
CA VAL A 7 13.98 0.86 0.92
C VAL A 7 13.36 -0.46 0.48
N GLU A 8 14.19 -1.48 0.27
CA GLU A 8 13.71 -2.82 -0.06
C GLU A 8 13.08 -3.48 1.16
N ILE A 9 11.83 -3.92 1.02
CA ILE A 9 11.07 -4.60 2.08
C ILE A 9 10.49 -5.93 1.58
N LYS A 10 10.16 -6.81 2.53
CA LYS A 10 9.38 -8.02 2.26
C LYS A 10 7.97 -7.86 2.80
N ALA A 11 6.99 -7.91 1.93
CA ALA A 11 5.57 -7.80 2.25
C ALA A 11 4.74 -8.75 1.36
N THR A 12 3.56 -9.12 1.84
CA THR A 12 2.58 -9.88 1.06
C THR A 12 1.53 -8.91 0.54
N ILE A 13 1.26 -8.92 -0.77
CA ILE A 13 0.34 -7.97 -1.41
C ILE A 13 -0.74 -8.74 -2.19
N TRP A 14 -2.00 -8.34 -2.02
CA TRP A 14 -3.14 -8.93 -2.74
C TRP A 14 -4.20 -7.87 -3.10
N PRO A 15 -5.05 -8.12 -4.11
CA PRO A 15 -6.14 -7.19 -4.45
C PRO A 15 -7.10 -6.97 -3.28
N ALA A 16 -7.61 -5.75 -3.13
CA ALA A 16 -8.68 -5.48 -2.19
C ALA A 16 -9.95 -6.24 -2.62
N SER A 17 -10.57 -6.93 -1.66
CA SER A 17 -11.76 -7.71 -1.90
C SER A 17 -12.57 -7.76 -0.61
N GLY A 18 -13.86 -7.48 -0.69
CA GLY A 18 -14.75 -7.54 0.47
C GLY A 18 -15.86 -6.51 0.39
N ARG A 19 -17.01 -6.84 0.96
CA ARG A 19 -18.20 -5.96 0.93
C ARG A 19 -17.91 -4.59 1.54
N VAL A 20 -17.19 -4.55 2.68
CA VAL A 20 -16.84 -3.30 3.37
C VAL A 20 -15.98 -2.40 2.47
N GLN A 21 -14.91 -2.93 1.88
CA GLN A 21 -14.04 -2.16 0.99
C GLN A 21 -14.76 -1.74 -0.30
N ALA A 22 -15.65 -2.59 -0.83
CA ALA A 22 -16.46 -2.25 -1.99
C ALA A 22 -17.45 -1.11 -1.71
N GLU A 23 -18.08 -1.10 -0.53
CA GLU A 23 -18.95 -0.02 -0.09
C GLU A 23 -18.17 1.29 0.15
N LEU A 24 -16.96 1.22 0.71
CA LEU A 24 -16.11 2.39 0.99
C LEU A 24 -15.51 3.02 -0.27
N TYR A 25 -15.01 2.20 -1.18
CA TYR A 25 -14.18 2.66 -2.30
C TYR A 25 -14.88 2.62 -3.66
N GLY A 26 -15.99 1.89 -3.79
CA GLY A 26 -16.76 1.81 -5.03
C GLY A 26 -15.88 1.43 -6.23
N GLU A 27 -15.93 2.23 -7.29
CA GLU A 27 -15.15 2.01 -8.52
C GLU A 27 -13.64 2.05 -8.30
N ARG A 28 -13.17 2.75 -7.26
CA ARG A 28 -11.73 2.83 -6.92
C ARG A 28 -11.19 1.50 -6.38
N LEU A 29 -12.05 0.58 -5.93
CA LEU A 29 -11.63 -0.72 -5.38
C LEU A 29 -10.67 -1.47 -6.32
N THR A 30 -10.88 -1.34 -7.63
CA THR A 30 -10.04 -1.95 -8.67
C THR A 30 -8.58 -1.50 -8.63
N TYR A 31 -8.30 -0.35 -8.04
CA TYR A 31 -6.97 0.23 -7.87
C TYR A 31 -6.39 0.01 -6.46
N ILE A 32 -7.12 -0.66 -5.57
CA ILE A 32 -6.73 -0.86 -4.18
C ILE A 32 -6.13 -2.26 -3.99
N LYS A 33 -5.05 -2.32 -3.22
CA LYS A 33 -4.42 -3.55 -2.75
C LYS A 33 -4.29 -3.53 -1.24
N ASN A 34 -4.35 -4.69 -0.63
CA ASN A 34 -3.95 -4.87 0.76
C ASN A 34 -2.47 -5.29 0.79
N MET A 35 -1.74 -4.77 1.77
CA MET A 35 -0.35 -5.11 2.04
C MET A 35 -0.21 -5.55 3.49
N GLU A 36 0.25 -6.77 3.71
CA GLU A 36 0.68 -7.25 5.02
C GLU A 36 2.19 -7.07 5.16
N TYR A 37 2.59 -6.37 6.23
CA TYR A 37 3.98 -6.06 6.52
C TYR A 37 4.30 -6.33 8.00
N GLY A 38 5.29 -7.19 8.22
CA GLY A 38 5.77 -7.56 9.55
C GLY A 38 7.17 -7.03 9.90
N GLY A 39 7.72 -6.14 9.08
CA GLY A 39 9.04 -5.55 9.32
C GLY A 39 9.01 -4.34 10.24
N ALA A 40 10.18 -3.70 10.38
CA ALA A 40 10.42 -2.62 11.34
C ALA A 40 10.39 -1.21 10.72
N GLU A 41 10.35 -1.10 9.39
CA GLU A 41 10.36 0.20 8.73
C GLU A 41 9.13 1.02 9.14
N ALA A 42 9.38 2.28 9.49
CA ALA A 42 8.32 3.23 9.79
C ALA A 42 7.64 3.64 8.48
N MET A 43 6.32 3.49 8.43
CA MET A 43 5.49 3.86 7.29
C MET A 43 4.35 4.74 7.76
N GLN A 44 3.95 5.68 6.91
CA GLN A 44 2.84 6.60 7.13
C GLN A 44 1.93 6.67 5.91
N GLU A 45 0.71 7.17 6.09
CA GLU A 45 -0.19 7.43 4.98
C GLU A 45 0.40 8.49 4.04
N GLY A 46 0.32 8.24 2.73
CA GLY A 46 0.94 9.05 1.70
C GLY A 46 2.29 8.51 1.21
N ASP A 47 2.95 7.62 1.96
CA ASP A 47 4.21 7.02 1.51
C ASP A 47 4.00 6.21 0.23
N GLY A 48 5.01 6.26 -0.65
CA GLY A 48 5.01 5.56 -1.91
C GLY A 48 5.52 4.12 -1.76
N ILE A 49 4.84 3.18 -2.42
CA ILE A 49 5.24 1.78 -2.49
C ILE A 49 5.49 1.41 -3.95
N CYS A 50 6.69 0.89 -4.22
CA CYS A 50 7.06 0.30 -5.50
C CYS A 50 6.61 -1.16 -5.55
N VAL A 51 5.40 -1.42 -6.07
CA VAL A 51 4.81 -2.77 -6.14
C VAL A 51 5.20 -3.49 -7.42
N PHE A 52 5.14 -2.81 -8.57
CA PHE A 52 5.49 -3.38 -9.88
C PHE A 52 6.61 -2.64 -10.59
N VAL A 53 7.28 -1.73 -9.89
CA VAL A 53 8.42 -0.95 -10.39
C VAL A 53 9.64 -1.15 -9.50
N GLY A 54 10.83 -0.88 -10.02
CA GLY A 54 12.08 -0.94 -9.26
C GLY A 54 12.30 0.30 -8.37
N PRO A 55 13.32 0.27 -7.49
CA PRO A 55 13.63 1.36 -6.56
C PRO A 55 14.07 2.67 -7.24
N GLU A 56 14.56 2.61 -8.47
CA GLU A 56 14.99 3.77 -9.28
C GLU A 56 13.82 4.52 -9.94
N ALA A 57 12.60 3.98 -9.84
CA ALA A 57 11.41 4.56 -10.43
C ALA A 57 10.54 5.25 -9.36
N GLN A 58 9.66 6.14 -9.81
CA GLN A 58 8.62 6.67 -8.93
C GLN A 58 7.67 5.53 -8.52
N PRO A 59 7.20 5.53 -7.27
CA PRO A 59 6.28 4.50 -6.76
C PRO A 59 4.98 4.47 -7.57
N ASP A 60 4.44 3.27 -7.78
CA ASP A 60 3.20 3.03 -8.52
C ASP A 60 1.97 2.91 -7.60
N TYR A 61 2.18 2.84 -6.28
CA TYR A 61 1.16 2.85 -5.25
C TYR A 61 1.50 3.84 -4.13
N LYS A 62 0.48 4.29 -3.39
CA LYS A 62 0.62 5.03 -2.14
C LYS A 62 -0.15 4.35 -1.02
N ILE A 63 0.32 4.47 0.22
CA ILE A 63 -0.44 4.06 1.40
C ILE A 63 -1.61 5.03 1.61
N ILE A 64 -2.83 4.51 1.65
CA ILE A 64 -4.05 5.32 1.92
C ILE A 64 -4.69 5.00 3.26
N SER A 65 -4.36 3.87 3.87
CA SER A 65 -4.81 3.50 5.21
C SER A 65 -3.83 2.54 5.86
N ILE A 66 -3.51 2.78 7.13
CA ILE A 66 -2.75 1.83 7.97
C ILE A 66 -3.70 1.29 9.05
N LYS A 67 -3.75 -0.04 9.20
CA LYS A 67 -4.58 -0.73 10.19
C LYS A 67 -3.69 -1.31 11.31
N PRO A 68 -3.32 -0.50 12.32
CA PRO A 68 -2.40 -0.91 13.39
C PRO A 68 -2.99 -1.99 14.32
N GLU A 69 -4.31 -2.22 14.27
CA GLU A 69 -5.00 -3.25 15.03
C GLU A 69 -4.68 -4.68 14.59
N TYR A 70 -4.09 -4.86 13.41
CA TYR A 70 -3.66 -6.16 12.90
C TYR A 70 -2.17 -6.42 13.19
N SER A 71 -1.84 -7.69 13.46
CA SER A 71 -0.48 -8.19 13.61
C SER A 71 -0.29 -9.47 12.79
N PRO A 72 0.54 -9.47 11.72
CA PRO A 72 1.32 -8.34 11.19
C PRO A 72 0.45 -7.16 10.72
N LYS A 73 1.05 -5.97 10.57
CA LYS A 73 0.31 -4.76 10.17
C LYS A 73 -0.27 -4.94 8.78
N VAL A 74 -1.52 -4.52 8.61
CA VAL A 74 -2.18 -4.50 7.30
C VAL A 74 -2.38 -3.05 6.86
N MET A 75 -2.08 -2.78 5.61
CA MET A 75 -2.21 -1.46 4.99
C MET A 75 -3.00 -1.58 3.70
N GLU A 76 -3.72 -0.52 3.35
CA GLU A 76 -4.40 -0.39 2.06
C GLU A 76 -3.60 0.56 1.18
N LEU A 77 -3.28 0.10 -0.02
CA LEU A 77 -2.52 0.80 -1.04
C LEU A 77 -3.46 1.19 -2.17
N GLU A 78 -3.32 2.40 -2.70
CA GLU A 78 -4.01 2.83 -3.93
C GLU A 78 -3.00 3.12 -5.03
N ARG A 79 -3.32 2.66 -6.25
CA ARG A 79 -2.50 2.95 -7.44
C ARG A 79 -2.43 4.45 -7.71
N ILE A 80 -1.24 4.96 -8.02
CA ILE A 80 -1.02 6.33 -8.47
C ILE A 80 -1.30 6.38 -9.99
N ILE A 81 -2.14 7.34 -10.42
CA ILE A 81 -2.56 7.55 -11.82
C ILE A 81 -1.91 8.82 -12.35
#